data_AF-A0A3Q3GYK6-F1
#
_entry.id   AF-A0A3Q3GYK6-F1
#
_cell.length_a   1.000
_cell.length_b   1.000
_cell.length_c   1.000
_cell.angle_alpha   90.00
_cell.angle_beta   90.00
_cell.angle_gamma   90.00
#
_symmetry.space_group_name_H-M   'P 1'
#
loop_
_entity.id
_entity.type
_entity.pdbx_description
1 polymer ?
#
loop_
_entity_poly.entity_id
_entity_poly.type
_entity_poly.pdbx_seq_one_letter_code
_entity_poly.pdbx_strand_id
1 'polypeptide(L)'
;MKNVMFSLLLCVLLHTVCSKSGKSKVNVYSRDLGQWGKENTLICHVSNIPPPPVISIDLLKNGQVIQGTNQSDLVFDGDWDYYLTKHVTFTPAKGDRYSCRVTHMGKVNNYEWEPDE
;
A
#
# COMPACT_ATOMS: atom_id res chain seq x y z
N MET A 1 17.86 -42.77 14.89
CA MET A 1 18.60 -41.98 13.88
C MET A 1 17.68 -41.42 12.79
N LYS A 2 16.92 -42.25 12.06
CA LYS A 2 15.98 -41.79 10.99
C LYS A 2 14.97 -40.74 11.45
N ASN A 3 14.33 -40.94 12.60
CA ASN A 3 13.31 -40.01 13.12
C ASN A 3 13.91 -38.66 13.56
N VAL A 4 15.13 -38.69 14.09
CA VAL A 4 15.88 -37.47 14.46
C VAL A 4 16.28 -36.69 13.21
N MET A 5 16.70 -37.40 12.15
CA MET A 5 17.04 -36.79 10.86
C MET A 5 15.82 -36.19 10.15
N PHE A 6 14.66 -36.84 10.23
CA PHE A 6 13.39 -36.33 9.70
C PHE A 6 12.94 -35.07 10.46
N SER A 7 13.08 -35.05 11.79
CA SER A 7 12.79 -33.87 12.61
C SER A 7 13.75 -32.71 12.34
N LEU A 8 15.05 -32.98 12.15
CA LEU A 8 16.02 -31.93 11.78
C LEU A 8 15.70 -31.34 10.40
N LEU A 9 15.35 -32.16 9.41
CA LEU A 9 14.97 -31.69 8.08
C LEU A 9 13.75 -30.75 8.14
N LEU A 10 12.75 -31.10 8.96
CA LEU A 10 11.54 -30.30 9.13
C LEU A 10 11.83 -28.95 9.81
N CYS A 11 12.69 -28.92 10.83
CA CYS A 11 13.14 -27.67 11.45
C CYS A 11 13.95 -26.77 10.50
N VAL A 12 14.82 -27.36 9.67
CA VAL A 12 15.60 -26.63 8.66
C VAL A 12 14.67 -26.01 7.60
N LEU A 13 13.64 -26.74 7.16
CA LEU A 13 12.62 -26.22 6.25
C LEU A 13 11.83 -25.06 6.89
N LEU A 14 11.48 -25.16 8.17
CA LEU A 14 10.82 -24.07 8.91
C LEU A 14 11.70 -22.81 9.07
N HIS A 15 13.03 -22.95 9.09
CA HIS A 15 13.97 -21.82 9.15
C HIS A 15 14.15 -21.08 7.81
N THR A 16 13.70 -21.65 6.68
CA THR A 16 13.87 -21.01 5.35
C THR A 16 12.80 -20.00 4.99
N VAL A 17 11.80 -19.72 5.85
CA VAL A 17 10.88 -18.59 5.64
C VAL A 17 11.60 -17.30 6.04
N CYS A 18 12.43 -16.77 5.14
CA CYS A 18 12.99 -15.44 5.27
C CYS A 18 11.86 -14.42 5.09
N SER A 19 11.31 -13.90 6.19
CA SER A 19 10.43 -12.75 6.10
C SER A 19 11.26 -11.53 5.73
N LYS A 20 11.08 -10.99 4.52
CA LYS A 20 11.65 -9.68 4.16
C LYS A 20 11.08 -8.63 5.13
N SER A 21 11.89 -8.19 6.08
CA SER A 21 11.55 -7.06 6.96
C SER A 21 11.79 -5.74 6.21
N GLY A 22 10.80 -5.28 5.46
CA GLY A 22 10.84 -4.01 4.74
C GLY A 22 9.77 -3.04 5.24
N LYS A 23 10.02 -1.73 5.14
CA LYS A 23 8.97 -0.72 5.27
C LYS A 23 8.36 -0.48 3.89
N SER A 24 7.03 -0.55 3.79
CA SER A 24 6.33 -0.21 2.56
C SER A 24 6.60 1.24 2.17
N LYS A 25 6.78 1.46 0.87
CA LYS A 25 6.90 2.78 0.28
C LYS A 25 5.52 3.20 -0.22
N VAL A 26 5.11 4.42 0.11
CA VAL A 26 3.77 4.93 -0.23
C VAL A 26 3.95 6.24 -0.97
N ASN A 27 3.40 6.28 -2.19
CA ASN A 27 3.35 7.48 -3.01
C ASN A 27 1.89 7.89 -3.16
N VAL A 28 1.58 9.15 -2.87
CA VAL A 28 0.25 9.73 -3.06
C VAL A 28 0.38 10.85 -4.07
N TYR A 29 -0.27 10.72 -5.21
CA TYR A 29 -0.11 11.63 -6.35
C TYR A 29 -1.39 11.68 -7.18
N SER A 30 -1.48 12.66 -8.07
CA SER A 30 -2.55 12.75 -9.06
C SER A 30 -2.08 12.23 -10.43
N ARG A 31 -3.02 11.77 -11.27
CA ARG A 31 -2.70 11.32 -12.63
C ARG A 31 -2.14 12.45 -13.50
N ASP A 32 -2.84 13.58 -13.49
CA ASP A 32 -2.44 14.81 -14.16
C ASP A 32 -1.93 15.84 -13.13
N LEU A 33 -1.48 17.00 -13.59
CA LEU A 33 -1.02 18.09 -12.72
C LEU A 33 -2.06 18.41 -11.63
N GLY A 34 -1.60 18.50 -10.39
CA GLY A 34 -2.40 18.73 -9.18
C GLY A 34 -3.02 20.13 -9.07
N GLN A 35 -3.83 20.54 -10.05
CA GLN A 35 -4.42 21.88 -10.09
C GLN A 35 -5.78 21.94 -9.40
N TRP A 36 -5.97 22.98 -8.58
CA TRP A 36 -7.23 23.24 -7.91
C TRP A 36 -8.42 23.43 -8.88
N GLY A 37 -9.55 22.80 -8.55
CA GLY A 37 -10.81 22.94 -9.28
C GLY A 37 -10.88 22.17 -10.60
N LYS A 38 -9.82 21.44 -10.99
CA LYS A 38 -9.81 20.59 -12.18
C LYS A 38 -9.99 19.14 -11.80
N GLU A 39 -10.88 18.43 -12.47
CA GLU A 39 -11.07 16.99 -12.28
C GLU A 39 -9.76 16.25 -12.56
N ASN A 40 -9.45 15.26 -11.73
CA ASN A 40 -8.24 14.46 -11.80
C ASN A 40 -8.51 13.08 -11.13
N THR A 41 -7.49 12.23 -11.03
CA THR A 41 -7.54 10.95 -10.31
C THR A 41 -6.52 10.97 -9.18
N LEU A 42 -6.97 10.84 -7.94
CA LEU A 42 -6.11 10.65 -6.78
C LEU A 42 -5.66 9.20 -6.72
N ILE A 43 -4.35 8.98 -6.59
CA ILE A 43 -3.72 7.66 -6.62
C ILE A 43 -2.88 7.48 -5.36
N CYS A 44 -3.06 6.36 -4.68
CA CYS A 44 -2.15 5.86 -3.65
C CYS A 44 -1.53 4.55 -4.12
N HIS A 45 -0.23 4.58 -4.39
CA HIS A 45 0.55 3.42 -4.77
C HIS A 45 1.41 2.97 -3.59
N VAL A 46 1.20 1.73 -3.14
CA VAL A 46 1.93 1.11 -2.04
C VAL A 46 2.79 0.00 -2.62
N SER A 47 4.11 0.12 -2.46
CA SER A 47 5.11 -0.86 -2.92
C SER A 47 5.97 -1.36 -1.76
N ASN A 48 6.77 -2.39 -2.02
CA ASN A 48 7.61 -3.07 -1.03
C ASN A 48 6.77 -3.54 0.17
N ILE A 49 5.58 -4.09 -0.08
CA ILE A 49 4.70 -4.59 0.98
C ILE A 49 5.32 -5.86 1.56
N PRO A 50 5.73 -5.88 2.84
CA PRO A 50 6.34 -7.05 3.45
C PRO A 50 5.30 -8.16 3.70
N PRO A 51 5.69 -9.44 3.66
CA PRO A 51 4.78 -10.54 3.98
C PRO A 51 4.29 -10.55 5.44
N PRO A 52 3.06 -11.03 5.69
CA PRO A 52 1.95 -11.22 4.74
C PRO A 52 1.52 -9.89 4.08
N PRO A 53 1.14 -9.92 2.78
CA PRO A 53 0.82 -8.73 2.00
C PRO A 53 -0.56 -8.13 2.31
N VAL A 54 -1.19 -8.55 3.41
CA VAL A 54 -2.52 -8.08 3.80
C VAL A 54 -2.41 -6.66 4.36
N ILE A 55 -2.82 -5.68 3.56
CA ILE A 55 -2.93 -4.27 3.94
C ILE A 55 -4.31 -3.72 3.63
N SER A 56 -4.74 -2.72 4.39
CA SER A 56 -5.86 -1.86 4.02
C SER A 56 -5.32 -0.53 3.49
N ILE A 57 -5.89 -0.04 2.40
CA ILE A 57 -5.61 1.26 1.81
C ILE A 57 -6.93 2.03 1.76
N ASP A 58 -6.99 3.23 2.32
CA ASP A 58 -8.13 4.15 2.20
C ASP A 58 -7.67 5.48 1.61
N LEU A 59 -8.42 6.01 0.64
CA LEU A 59 -8.28 7.40 0.22
C LEU A 59 -9.23 8.27 1.05
N LEU A 60 -8.71 9.36 1.57
CA LEU A 60 -9.41 10.23 2.51
C LEU A 60 -9.55 11.64 1.95
N LYS A 61 -10.71 12.25 2.21
CA LYS A 61 -10.94 13.70 2.10
C LYS A 61 -11.29 14.21 3.50
N ASN A 62 -10.50 15.14 4.03
CA ASN A 62 -10.67 15.72 5.37
C ASN A 62 -10.82 14.64 6.46
N GLY A 63 -10.04 13.56 6.36
CA GLY A 63 -10.08 12.42 7.29
C GLY A 63 -11.21 11.41 7.06
N GLN A 64 -12.15 11.67 6.15
CA GLN A 64 -13.26 10.78 5.83
C GLN A 64 -12.97 9.94 4.58
N VAL A 65 -13.37 8.67 4.60
CA VAL A 65 -13.13 7.73 3.49
C VAL A 65 -13.95 8.12 2.26
N ILE A 66 -13.26 8.32 1.14
CA ILE A 66 -13.88 8.59 -0.16
C ILE A 66 -14.52 7.30 -0.68
N GLN A 67 -15.78 7.41 -1.10
CA GLN A 67 -16.53 6.29 -1.68
C GLN A 67 -16.22 6.14 -3.17
N GLY A 68 -16.52 4.96 -3.75
CA GLY A 68 -16.28 4.71 -5.18
C GLY A 68 -14.81 4.55 -5.56
N THR A 69 -13.94 4.23 -4.59
CA THR A 69 -12.53 3.94 -4.84
C THR A 69 -12.38 2.58 -5.54
N ASN A 70 -11.43 2.48 -6.45
CA ASN A 70 -11.00 1.23 -7.07
C ASN A 70 -9.62 0.83 -6.56
N GLN A 71 -9.41 -0.47 -6.39
CA GLN A 71 -8.12 -1.03 -5.99
C GLN A 71 -7.68 -2.07 -7.03
N SER A 72 -6.40 -2.08 -7.37
CA SER A 72 -5.81 -3.14 -8.17
C SER A 72 -5.84 -4.48 -7.42
N ASP A 73 -5.73 -5.57 -8.16
CA ASP A 73 -5.31 -6.83 -7.57
C ASP A 73 -3.90 -6.70 -6.99
N LEU A 74 -3.56 -7.62 -6.08
CA LEU A 74 -2.21 -7.73 -5.55
C LEU A 74 -1.27 -8.18 -6.67
N VAL A 75 -0.30 -7.34 -7.01
CA VAL A 75 0.69 -7.67 -8.03
C VAL A 75 2.05 -7.92 -7.38
N PHE A 76 2.80 -8.86 -7.94
CA PHE A 76 4.18 -9.14 -7.57
C PHE A 76 5.10 -8.63 -8.68
N ASP A 77 6.19 -7.98 -8.31
CA ASP A 77 7.33 -7.87 -9.21
C ASP A 77 8.22 -9.13 -9.10
N GLY A 78 9.16 -9.27 -10.04
CA GLY A 78 10.04 -10.44 -10.12
C GLY A 78 10.92 -10.68 -8.89
N ASP A 79 11.02 -9.70 -7.98
CA ASP A 79 11.82 -9.77 -6.77
C ASP A 79 10.99 -10.13 -5.52
N TRP A 80 9.76 -10.62 -5.69
CA TRP A 80 8.81 -10.90 -4.62
C TRP A 80 8.38 -9.67 -3.82
N ASP A 81 8.53 -8.47 -4.38
CA ASP A 81 7.98 -7.27 -3.78
C ASP A 81 6.53 -7.08 -4.27
N TYR A 82 5.62 -6.97 -3.32
CA TYR A 82 4.20 -6.79 -3.60
C TYR A 82 3.86 -5.31 -3.71
N TYR A 83 2.93 -4.99 -4.61
CA TYR A 83 2.34 -3.66 -4.68
C TYR A 83 0.82 -3.69 -4.89
N LEU A 84 0.19 -2.62 -4.41
CA LEU A 84 -1.23 -2.34 -4.56
C LEU A 84 -1.42 -0.87 -4.90
N THR A 85 -2.38 -0.60 -5.78
CA THR A 85 -2.75 0.78 -6.14
C THR A 85 -4.22 0.99 -5.86
N LYS A 86 -4.55 2.01 -5.06
CA LYS A 86 -5.93 2.47 -4.86
C LYS A 86 -6.12 3.85 -5.46
N HIS A 87 -7.22 4.07 -6.16
CA HIS A 87 -7.47 5.32 -6.85
C HIS A 87 -8.94 5.71 -6.88
N VAL A 88 -9.21 7.01 -7.07
CA VAL A 88 -10.55 7.56 -7.23
C VAL A 88 -10.52 8.86 -8.01
N THR A 89 -11.54 9.11 -8.83
CA THR A 89 -11.74 10.44 -9.44
C THR A 89 -12.03 11.46 -8.34
N PHE A 90 -11.36 12.61 -8.41
CA PHE A 90 -11.57 13.70 -7.48
C PHE A 90 -11.36 15.06 -8.16
N THR A 91 -11.91 16.10 -7.57
CA THR A 91 -11.62 17.48 -7.94
C THR A 91 -11.01 18.15 -6.70
N PRO A 92 -9.68 18.36 -6.65
CA PRO A 92 -9.03 18.98 -5.51
C PRO A 92 -9.55 20.40 -5.32
N ALA A 93 -9.97 20.74 -4.10
CA ALA A 93 -10.42 22.07 -3.74
C ALA A 93 -9.49 22.70 -2.70
N LYS A 94 -9.26 24.01 -2.81
CA LYS A 94 -8.44 24.74 -1.84
C LYS A 94 -9.05 24.60 -0.44
N GLY A 95 -8.22 24.22 0.53
CA GLY A 95 -8.62 24.02 1.93
C GLY A 95 -9.05 22.59 2.26
N ASP A 96 -9.37 21.76 1.27
CA ASP A 96 -9.57 20.34 1.48
C ASP A 96 -8.22 19.61 1.55
N ARG A 97 -8.12 18.65 2.47
CA ARG A 97 -6.93 17.79 2.64
C ARG A 97 -7.23 16.40 2.11
N TYR A 98 -6.37 15.93 1.21
CA TYR A 98 -6.44 14.60 0.64
C TYR A 98 -5.29 13.75 1.14
N SER A 99 -5.55 12.49 1.49
CA SER A 99 -4.50 11.60 1.99
C SER A 99 -4.80 10.14 1.72
N CYS A 100 -3.76 9.32 1.79
CA CYS A 100 -3.85 7.88 1.79
C CYS A 100 -3.55 7.33 3.19
N ARG A 101 -4.46 6.52 3.72
CA ARG A 101 -4.26 5.77 4.96
C ARG A 101 -3.90 4.33 4.65
N VAL A 102 -2.73 3.90 5.09
CA VAL A 102 -2.26 2.52 4.94
C VAL A 102 -2.18 1.86 6.29
N THR A 103 -2.88 0.73 6.42
CA THR A 103 -2.86 -0.11 7.62
C THR A 103 -2.20 -1.44 7.29
N HIS A 104 -1.08 -1.74 7.94
CA HIS A 104 -0.39 -3.03 7.85
C HIS A 104 -0.22 -3.60 9.26
N MET A 105 -0.72 -4.80 9.50
CA MET A 105 -0.67 -5.47 10.81
C MET A 105 -1.14 -4.58 11.99
N GLY A 106 -2.20 -3.80 11.79
CA GLY A 106 -2.73 -2.88 12.80
C GLY A 106 -1.95 -1.56 12.95
N LYS A 107 -0.80 -1.40 12.30
CA LYS A 107 -0.08 -0.12 12.25
C LYS A 107 -0.65 0.77 11.16
N VAL A 108 -1.22 1.90 11.56
CA VAL A 108 -1.82 2.90 10.67
C VAL A 108 -0.81 4.01 10.38
N ASN A 109 -0.66 4.37 9.11
CA ASN A 109 0.12 5.54 8.68
C ASN A 109 -0.70 6.33 7.65
N ASN A 110 -0.64 7.67 7.72
CA ASN A 110 -1.29 8.56 6.75
C ASN A 110 -0.22 9.27 5.91
N TYR A 111 -0.49 9.43 4.62
CA TYR A 111 0.39 10.08 3.65
C TYR A 111 -0.42 11.12 2.91
N GLU A 112 0.00 12.38 2.95
CA GLU A 112 -0.76 13.48 2.35
C GLU A 112 -0.48 13.59 0.85
N TRP A 113 -1.52 13.97 0.10
CA TRP A 113 -1.39 14.43 -1.26
C TRP A 113 -1.14 15.94 -1.23
N GLU A 114 -0.17 16.39 -2.02
CA GLU A 114 0.11 17.80 -2.24
C GLU A 114 -0.07 18.10 -3.74
N PRO A 115 -0.60 19.29 -4.10
CA PRO A 115 -0.65 19.71 -5.49
C PRO A 115 0.76 19.89 -6.06
N ASP A 116 0.93 19.62 -7.35
CA ASP A 116 2.13 20.03 -8.08
C ASP A 116 2.11 21.57 -8.18
N GLU A 117 3.14 22.23 -7.66
CA GLU A 117 3.25 23.71 -7.64
C GLU A 117 3.05 24.36 -9.02
#